data_AF-A0A2V7PAW7-F1
#
_entry.id   AF-A0A2V7PAW7-F1
#
_cell.length_a   1.000
_cell.length_b   1.000
_cell.length_c   1.000
_cell.angle_alpha   90.00
_cell.angle_beta   90.00
_cell.angle_gamma   90.00
#
_symmetry.space_group_name_H-M   'P 1'
#
loop_
_entity.id
_entity.type
_entity.pdbx_description
1 polymer ?
#
loop_
_entity_poly.entity_id
_entity_poly.type
_entity_poly.pdbx_seq_one_letter_code
_entity_poly.pdbx_strand_id
1 'polypeptide(L)'
;MADIGWARSRGDRAEKEGLRRGAWYRIVEESGKSWVVLDVHRVEVRVPKETVDIRRERPQSWSVVHEPHLVCPGCHKRQHVSGQPKEVKCYECENSYSVDWQERA
;
A
#
# COMPACT_ATOMS: atom_id res chain seq x y z
N MET A 1 12.40 15.64 1.90
CA MET A 1 11.19 15.99 2.68
C MET A 1 10.77 14.71 3.38
N ALA A 2 10.55 14.74 4.70
CA ALA A 2 9.98 13.59 5.38
C ALA A 2 8.60 13.32 4.79
N ASP A 3 8.31 12.06 4.44
CA ASP A 3 6.97 11.70 4.00
C ASP A 3 5.98 12.02 5.14
N ILE A 4 4.86 12.68 4.82
CA ILE A 4 3.77 12.94 5.78
C ILE A 4 3.25 11.61 6.32
N GLY A 5 3.14 10.63 5.42
CA GLY A 5 2.79 9.26 5.72
C GLY A 5 2.47 8.51 4.44
N TRP A 6 1.93 7.32 4.64
CA TRP A 6 1.55 6.37 3.61
C TRP A 6 0.15 5.87 3.90
N ALA A 7 -0.65 5.65 2.85
CA ALA A 7 -2.00 5.14 2.97
C ALA A 7 -2.23 3.96 2.02
N ARG A 8 -2.97 2.96 2.47
CA ARG A 8 -3.41 1.80 1.68
C ARG A 8 -4.92 1.67 1.80
N SER A 9 -5.59 1.24 0.73
CA SER A 9 -7.01 0.88 0.81
C SER A 9 -7.25 -0.13 1.94
N ARG A 10 -8.28 0.11 2.76
CA ARG A 10 -8.76 -0.85 3.76
C ARG A 10 -9.73 -1.81 3.06
N GLY A 11 -9.28 -3.01 2.73
CA GLY A 11 -10.00 -3.91 1.85
C GLY A 11 -10.15 -3.31 0.45
N ASP A 12 -11.34 -3.40 -0.10
CA ASP A 12 -11.75 -2.86 -1.41
C ASP A 12 -12.37 -1.46 -1.33
N ARG A 13 -12.44 -0.86 -0.12
CA ARG A 13 -13.22 0.36 0.14
C ARG A 13 -12.78 1.59 -0.64
N ALA A 14 -11.51 1.67 -1.02
CA ALA A 14 -10.97 2.81 -1.77
C ALA A 14 -10.68 2.49 -3.26
N GLU A 15 -11.14 1.33 -3.76
CA GLU A 15 -10.91 0.95 -5.17
C GLU A 15 -11.65 1.85 -6.15
N LYS A 16 -12.81 2.41 -5.76
CA LYS A 16 -13.61 3.32 -6.60
C LYS A 16 -12.91 4.66 -6.84
N GLU A 17 -12.07 5.05 -5.89
CA GLU A 17 -11.22 6.24 -5.93
C GLU A 17 -9.92 5.98 -6.71
N GLY A 18 -9.70 4.74 -7.19
CA GLY A 18 -8.56 4.36 -8.02
C GLY A 18 -7.40 3.75 -7.24
N LEU A 19 -7.54 3.49 -5.94
CA LEU A 19 -6.49 2.81 -5.18
C LEU A 19 -6.48 1.32 -5.51
N ARG A 20 -5.29 0.80 -5.78
CA ARG A 20 -5.10 -0.65 -5.87
C ARG A 20 -5.10 -1.25 -4.47
N ARG A 21 -5.97 -2.23 -4.21
CA ARG A 21 -5.92 -3.01 -2.97
C ARG A 21 -4.55 -3.63 -2.75
N GLY A 22 -4.01 -3.44 -1.54
CA GLY A 22 -2.65 -3.85 -1.15
C GLY A 22 -1.55 -2.81 -1.45
N ALA A 23 -1.78 -1.80 -2.27
CA ALA A 23 -0.75 -0.81 -2.60
C ALA A 23 -0.75 0.34 -1.58
N TRP A 24 0.46 0.73 -1.16
CA TRP A 24 0.67 1.89 -0.31
C TRP A 24 1.03 3.10 -1.15
N TYR A 25 0.33 4.21 -0.93
CA TYR A 25 0.52 5.47 -1.63
C TYR A 25 1.00 6.54 -0.66
N ARG A 26 1.87 7.43 -1.12
CA ARG A 26 2.40 8.53 -0.30
C ARG A 26 1.32 9.58 -0.09
N ILE A 27 1.16 10.02 1.16
CA ILE A 27 0.30 11.15 1.52
C ILE A 27 1.05 12.42 1.13
N VAL A 28 0.44 13.24 0.27
CA VAL A 28 0.98 14.54 -0.16
C VAL A 28 0.31 15.70 0.54
N GLU A 29 -0.91 15.51 1.04
CA GLU A 29 -1.62 16.50 1.86
C GLU A 29 -2.41 15.83 2.98
N GLU A 30 -2.22 16.33 4.21
CA GLU A 30 -3.06 16.03 5.36
C GLU A 30 -3.52 17.35 6.01
N SER A 31 -4.79 17.72 5.82
CA SER A 31 -5.32 19.03 6.24
C SER A 31 -6.16 18.99 7.52
N GLY A 32 -5.99 17.96 8.37
CA GLY A 32 -6.79 17.78 9.59
C GLY A 32 -8.28 17.48 9.35
N LYS A 33 -8.70 17.42 8.08
CA LYS A 33 -10.05 17.06 7.63
C LYS A 33 -10.25 15.54 7.63
N SER A 34 -11.47 15.11 7.32
CA SER A 34 -11.85 13.69 7.16
C SER A 34 -11.30 13.03 5.88
N TRP A 35 -10.47 13.73 5.10
CA TRP A 35 -9.85 13.21 3.88
C TRP A 35 -8.34 13.44 3.88
N VAL A 36 -7.65 12.69 3.01
CA VAL A 36 -6.23 12.86 2.68
C VAL A 36 -6.05 12.87 1.17
N VAL A 37 -4.96 13.48 0.69
CA VAL A 37 -4.58 13.43 -0.73
C VAL A 37 -3.38 12.52 -0.87
N LEU A 38 -3.50 11.57 -1.79
CA LEU A 38 -2.50 10.56 -2.08
C LEU A 38 -1.89 10.81 -3.45
N ASP A 39 -0.59 10.59 -3.58
CA ASP A 39 0.05 10.45 -4.89
C ASP A 39 -0.16 9.02 -5.42
N VAL A 40 -1.09 8.88 -6.35
CA VAL A 40 -1.40 7.65 -7.08
C VAL A 40 -0.81 7.77 -8.48
N HIS A 41 0.43 7.30 -8.67
CA HIS A 41 1.12 7.32 -9.96
C HIS A 41 1.22 8.73 -10.58
N ARG A 42 1.60 9.74 -9.79
CA ARG A 42 1.68 11.17 -10.14
C ARG A 42 0.34 11.87 -10.32
N VAL A 43 -0.75 11.22 -9.90
CA VAL A 43 -2.09 11.82 -9.85
C VAL A 43 -2.48 12.00 -8.40
N GLU A 44 -2.88 13.21 -8.04
CA GLU A 44 -3.39 13.51 -6.70
C GLU A 44 -4.83 13.00 -6.56
N VAL A 45 -5.02 12.03 -5.68
CA VAL A 45 -6.32 11.41 -5.42
C VAL A 45 -6.75 11.73 -3.99
N ARG A 46 -7.90 12.37 -3.85
CA ARG A 46 -8.51 12.64 -2.54
C ARG A 46 -9.35 11.44 -2.11
N VAL A 47 -9.05 10.88 -0.94
CA VAL A 47 -9.80 9.77 -0.35
C VAL A 47 -10.25 10.08 1.08
N PRO A 48 -11.41 9.55 1.53
CA PRO A 48 -11.79 9.60 2.93
C PRO A 48 -10.78 8.85 3.83
N LYS A 49 -10.56 9.34 5.04
CA LYS A 49 -9.66 8.67 6.00
C LYS A 49 -10.22 7.33 6.47
N GLU A 50 -11.55 7.18 6.55
CA GLU A 50 -12.17 5.93 7.01
C GLU A 50 -12.02 4.75 6.04
N THR A 51 -11.69 5.01 4.77
CA THR A 51 -11.54 3.98 3.71
C THR A 51 -10.10 3.50 3.56
N VAL A 52 -9.13 4.09 4.26
CA VAL A 52 -7.72 3.75 4.16
C VAL A 52 -7.09 3.46 5.52
N ASP A 53 -6.08 2.60 5.53
CA ASP A 53 -5.15 2.46 6.65
C ASP A 53 -3.99 3.42 6.45
N ILE A 54 -3.60 4.15 7.50
CA ILE A 54 -2.56 5.18 7.45
C ILE A 54 -1.38 4.76 8.33
N ARG A 55 -0.16 4.94 7.82
CA ARG A 55 1.11 4.75 8.53
C ARG A 55 2.00 5.96 8.33
N ARG A 56 2.80 6.31 9.34
CA ARG A 56 3.79 7.39 9.22
C ARG A 56 5.03 6.95 8.46
N GLU A 57 5.52 5.77 8.79
CA GLU A 57 6.72 5.22 8.19
C GLU A 57 6.43 4.61 6.83
N ARG A 58 7.45 4.64 5.96
CA ARG A 58 7.39 3.97 4.67
C ARG A 58 7.19 2.47 4.89
N PRO A 59 6.21 1.84 4.22
CA PRO A 59 6.00 0.40 4.33
C PRO A 59 7.25 -0.36 3.88
N GLN A 60 7.74 -1.24 4.75
CA GLN A 60 8.89 -2.12 4.48
C GLN A 60 8.48 -3.59 4.33
N SER A 61 7.19 -3.88 4.31
CA SER A 61 6.63 -5.21 4.13
C SER A 61 5.68 -5.27 2.93
N TRP A 62 5.63 -6.44 2.30
CA TRP A 62 4.61 -6.79 1.31
C TRP A 62 3.23 -6.75 1.95
N SER A 63 2.25 -6.22 1.20
CA SER A 63 0.85 -6.34 1.61
C SER A 63 0.26 -7.64 1.07
N VAL A 64 -0.33 -8.45 1.97
CA VAL A 64 -1.02 -9.69 1.62
C VAL A 64 -2.48 -9.39 1.30
N VAL A 65 -2.89 -9.54 0.04
CA VAL A 65 -4.29 -9.29 -0.35
C VAL A 65 -5.14 -10.54 -0.12
N HIS A 66 -4.66 -11.67 -0.61
CA HIS A 66 -5.16 -13.03 -0.39
C HIS A 66 -4.06 -13.97 -0.84
N GLU A 67 -3.98 -15.19 -0.31
CA GLU A 67 -3.01 -16.17 -0.83
C GLU A 67 -3.39 -16.53 -2.29
N PRO A 68 -2.47 -16.55 -3.26
CA PRO A 68 -1.01 -16.32 -3.21
C PRO A 68 -0.52 -14.90 -3.58
N HIS A 69 -1.38 -13.87 -3.55
CA HIS A 69 -1.12 -12.52 -4.06
C HIS A 69 -0.56 -11.54 -3.02
N LEU A 70 0.65 -11.06 -3.30
CA LEU A 70 1.30 -9.97 -2.59
C LEU A 70 1.34 -8.69 -3.44
N VAL A 71 1.36 -7.52 -2.81
CA VAL A 71 1.61 -6.22 -3.46
C VAL A 71 2.87 -5.58 -2.92
N CYS A 72 3.79 -5.23 -3.83
CA CYS A 72 5.09 -4.67 -3.50
C CYS A 72 4.96 -3.25 -2.91
N PRO A 73 5.56 -2.97 -1.74
CA PRO A 73 5.52 -1.64 -1.15
C PRO A 73 6.37 -0.61 -1.91
N GLY A 74 7.30 -1.06 -2.75
CA GLY A 74 8.19 -0.20 -3.52
C GLY A 74 7.59 0.30 -4.83
N CYS A 75 6.94 -0.59 -5.60
CA CYS A 75 6.48 -0.30 -6.97
C CYS A 75 5.03 -0.69 -7.26
N HIS A 76 4.28 -1.17 -6.26
CA HIS A 76 2.86 -1.54 -6.35
C HIS A 76 2.56 -2.75 -7.25
N LYS A 77 3.59 -3.44 -7.77
CA LYS A 77 3.41 -4.65 -8.58
C LYS A 77 2.91 -5.82 -7.75
N ARG A 78 2.02 -6.60 -8.35
CA ARG A 78 1.54 -7.86 -7.78
C ARG A 78 2.53 -8.96 -8.08
N GLN A 79 2.76 -9.81 -7.10
CA GLN A 79 3.58 -11.02 -7.25
C GLN A 79 2.86 -12.19 -6.59
N HIS A 80 2.88 -13.32 -7.30
CA HIS A 80 2.41 -14.58 -6.79
C HIS A 80 3.56 -15.26 -6.04
N VAL A 81 3.24 -15.88 -4.90
CA VAL A 81 4.22 -16.64 -4.12
C VAL A 81 3.65 -18.00 -3.72
N SER A 82 4.53 -18.98 -3.58
CA SER A 82 4.17 -20.32 -3.09
C SER A 82 4.35 -20.38 -1.56
N GLY A 83 3.34 -20.87 -0.85
CA GLY A 83 3.36 -20.96 0.60
C GLY A 83 3.39 -19.58 1.27
N GLN A 84 4.04 -19.50 2.43
CA GLN A 84 4.10 -18.29 3.24
C GLN A 84 5.55 -17.88 3.53
N PRO A 85 6.32 -17.45 2.51
CA PRO A 85 7.69 -16.97 2.69
C PRO A 85 7.70 -15.74 3.61
N LYS A 86 8.75 -15.62 4.44
CA LYS A 86 8.96 -14.45 5.33
C LYS A 86 9.56 -13.25 4.61
N GLU A 87 10.22 -13.46 3.48
CA GLU A 87 10.86 -12.43 2.67
C GLU A 87 10.72 -12.78 1.19
N VAL A 88 10.48 -11.77 0.35
CA VAL A 88 10.28 -11.95 -1.10
C VAL A 88 10.97 -10.80 -1.85
N LYS A 89 11.78 -11.15 -2.86
CA LYS A 89 12.33 -10.19 -3.85
C LYS A 89 11.26 -9.85 -4.89
N CYS A 90 11.03 -8.57 -5.13
CA CYS A 90 10.12 -8.11 -6.19
C CYS A 90 10.76 -8.34 -7.57
N TYR A 91 10.05 -8.97 -8.50
CA TYR A 91 10.57 -9.18 -9.86
C TYR A 91 10.72 -7.88 -10.67
N GLU A 92 10.01 -6.81 -10.31
CA GLU A 92 10.00 -5.56 -11.08
C GLU A 92 11.03 -4.55 -10.55
N CYS A 93 10.99 -4.24 -9.24
CA CYS A 93 11.89 -3.24 -8.66
C CYS A 93 13.12 -3.85 -8.00
N GLU A 94 13.24 -5.18 -8.01
CA GLU A 94 14.36 -5.94 -7.49
C GLU A 94 14.68 -5.80 -5.99
N ASN A 95 13.89 -5.03 -5.25
CA ASN A 95 14.04 -4.89 -3.81
C ASN A 95 13.43 -6.10 -3.08
N SER A 96 14.05 -6.50 -1.98
CA SER A 96 13.53 -7.50 -1.05
C SER A 96 12.80 -6.82 0.11
N TYR A 97 11.65 -7.38 0.49
CA TYR A 97 10.86 -6.91 1.61
C TYR A 97 10.34 -8.12 2.40
N SER A 98 10.09 -7.92 3.69
CA SER A 98 9.46 -8.93 4.54
C SER A 98 7.99 -9.13 4.15
N VAL A 99 7.42 -10.28 4.48
CA VAL A 99 5.99 -10.56 4.32
C VAL A 99 5.41 -10.88 5.69
N ASP A 100 4.41 -10.10 6.10
CA ASP A 100 3.62 -10.39 7.28
C ASP A 100 2.28 -11.00 6.86
N TRP A 101 2.14 -12.31 7.05
CA TRP A 101 0.93 -13.07 6.68
C TRP A 101 -0.24 -12.87 7.66
N GLN A 102 0.01 -12.29 8.84
CA GLN A 102 -1.03 -11.91 9.79
C GLN A 102 -1.66 -10.58 9.40
N GLU A 103 -0.91 -9.70 8.75
CA GLU A 103 -1.38 -8.40 8.29
C GLU A 103 -1.94 -8.46 6.85
N ARG A 104 -3.27 -8.57 6.74
CA ARG A 104 -3.98 -8.62 5.45
C ARG A 104 -4.55 -7.27 5.04
N ALA A 105 -4.56 -7.01 3.74
CA ALA A 105 -5.04 -5.78 3.10
C ALA A 105 -6.52 -5.80 2.75
#